data_AF-A0A8E0ITT4-F1
#
_entry.id   AF-A0A8E0ITT4-F1
#
_cell.length_a   1.000
_cell.length_b   1.000
_cell.length_c   1.000
_cell.angle_alpha   90.00
_cell.angle_beta   90.00
_cell.angle_gamma   90.00
#
_symmetry.space_group_name_H-M   'P 1'
#
loop_
_entity.id
_entity.type
_entity.pdbx_description
1 polymer ?
#
loop_
_entity_poly.entity_id
_entity_poly.type
_entity_poly.pdbx_seq_one_letter_code
_entity_poly.pdbx_strand_id
1 'polypeptide(L)'
;SSEVTAMGLEIGLTYISHQSRTSKEVSDRLAKEDLPADVIQKVLTRLTDLGFLDDADYAHRYIEEHLKMGELGPRTLQHKLQQKGLKPDLLANELAAIPTTAWLDAAVRAGQKNLRHHQHRAYKDQLQRLRVALMQKGFDDTTIQTAIATIDPQPDPEAESDLLKLEAAKQWRLKAKYGDRERKQKVKTTLFRKGFDVEAIDEVLNDLAES
;
A
#
# COMPACT_ATOMS: atom_id res chain seq x y z
N SER A 1 6.30 25.48 -38.88
CA SER A 1 6.18 25.57 -37.41
C SER A 1 4.72 25.57 -36.96
N SER A 2 3.84 26.43 -37.50
CA SER A 2 2.40 26.49 -37.12
C SER A 2 1.65 25.15 -37.31
N GLU A 3 1.81 24.50 -38.47
CA GLU A 3 1.12 23.24 -38.80
C GLU A 3 1.52 22.07 -37.89
N VAL A 4 2.82 21.95 -37.58
CA VAL A 4 3.34 20.93 -36.64
C VAL A 4 2.82 21.17 -35.21
N THR A 5 2.69 22.44 -34.79
CA THR A 5 2.08 22.78 -33.50
C THR A 5 0.59 22.42 -33.46
N ALA A 6 -0.15 22.65 -34.55
CA ALA A 6 -1.56 22.28 -34.64
C ALA A 6 -1.75 20.75 -34.56
N MET A 7 -0.92 20.00 -35.29
CA MET A 7 -0.88 18.54 -35.20
C MET A 7 -0.56 18.06 -33.78
N GLY A 8 0.43 18.68 -33.11
CA GLY A 8 0.77 18.37 -31.73
C GLY A 8 -0.37 18.66 -30.75
N LEU A 9 -1.14 19.73 -30.96
CA LEU A 9 -2.33 20.03 -30.16
C LEU A 9 -3.42 18.98 -30.32
N GLU A 10 -3.67 18.53 -31.55
CA GLU A 10 -4.65 17.46 -31.82
C GLU A 10 -4.24 16.16 -31.12
N ILE A 11 -2.98 15.73 -31.28
CA ILE A 11 -2.45 14.53 -30.61
C ILE A 11 -2.59 14.65 -29.09
N GLY A 12 -2.22 15.80 -28.52
CA GLY A 12 -2.32 16.06 -27.09
C GLY A 12 -3.75 16.01 -26.57
N LEU A 13 -4.69 16.68 -27.26
CA LEU A 13 -6.11 16.68 -26.91
C LEU A 13 -6.71 15.28 -26.98
N THR A 14 -6.44 14.54 -28.05
CA THR A 14 -6.88 13.15 -28.18
C THR A 14 -6.30 12.31 -27.03
N TYR A 15 -5.04 12.51 -26.64
CA TYR A 15 -4.46 11.72 -25.56
C TYR A 15 -5.06 12.02 -24.17
N ILE A 16 -5.37 13.30 -23.91
CA ILE A 16 -6.01 13.76 -22.66
C ILE A 16 -7.48 13.33 -22.60
N SER A 17 -8.19 13.30 -23.73
CA SER A 17 -9.63 12.98 -23.75
C SER A 17 -9.95 11.55 -23.30
N HIS A 18 -8.98 10.63 -23.34
CA HIS A 18 -9.15 9.26 -22.87
C HIS A 18 -9.05 9.15 -21.34
N GLN A 19 -8.15 9.92 -20.74
CA GLN A 19 -7.85 9.91 -19.31
C GLN A 19 -7.06 11.15 -18.96
N SER A 20 -7.28 11.72 -17.76
CA SER A 20 -6.43 12.79 -17.22
C SER A 20 -4.94 12.42 -17.31
N ARG A 21 -4.14 13.37 -17.81
CA ARG A 21 -2.70 13.25 -18.00
C ARG A 21 -1.97 14.39 -17.31
N THR A 22 -0.73 14.11 -16.95
CA THR A 22 0.23 15.10 -16.50
C THR A 22 0.96 15.73 -17.68
N SER A 23 1.54 16.91 -17.47
CA SER A 23 2.34 17.61 -18.48
C SER A 23 3.51 16.75 -18.97
N LYS A 24 4.15 15.97 -18.08
CA LYS A 24 5.21 15.03 -18.46
C LYS A 24 4.67 13.91 -19.38
N GLU A 25 3.54 13.29 -19.03
CA GLU A 25 2.98 12.21 -19.84
C GLU A 25 2.59 12.69 -21.24
N VAL A 26 2.05 13.92 -21.37
CA VAL A 26 1.76 14.52 -22.68
C VAL A 26 3.05 14.84 -23.43
N SER A 27 4.05 15.41 -22.77
CA SER A 27 5.37 15.66 -23.36
C SER A 27 6.00 14.38 -23.92
N ASP A 28 6.04 13.32 -23.12
CA ASP A 28 6.58 12.02 -23.50
C ASP A 28 5.77 11.39 -24.65
N ARG A 29 4.45 11.62 -24.71
CA ARG A 29 3.58 11.17 -25.81
C ARG A 29 3.89 11.89 -27.12
N LEU A 30 4.10 13.20 -27.08
CA LEU A 30 4.43 14.01 -28.26
C LEU A 30 5.85 13.75 -28.75
N ALA A 31 6.79 13.52 -27.83
CA ALA A 31 8.16 13.14 -28.17
C ALA A 31 8.24 11.80 -28.91
N LYS A 32 7.35 10.85 -28.60
CA LYS A 32 7.21 9.58 -29.33
C LYS A 32 6.72 9.72 -30.77
N GLU A 33 6.16 10.87 -31.13
CA GLU A 33 5.75 11.22 -32.50
C GLU A 33 6.84 12.04 -33.21
N ASP A 34 8.07 12.04 -32.65
CA ASP A 34 9.24 12.75 -33.17
C ASP A 34 9.04 14.29 -33.31
N LEU A 35 8.14 14.87 -32.51
CA LEU A 35 7.96 16.33 -32.49
C LEU A 35 9.18 17.03 -31.86
N PRO A 36 9.64 18.16 -32.42
CA PRO A 36 10.72 18.96 -31.84
C PRO A 36 10.36 19.49 -30.45
N ALA A 37 11.36 19.57 -29.55
CA ALA A 37 11.16 20.01 -28.17
C ALA A 37 10.57 21.43 -28.04
N ASP A 38 10.91 22.36 -28.94
CA ASP A 38 10.34 23.71 -28.94
C ASP A 38 8.85 23.71 -29.32
N VAL A 39 8.43 22.79 -30.19
CA VAL A 39 7.03 22.60 -30.56
C VAL A 39 6.28 21.96 -29.40
N ILE A 40 6.83 20.92 -28.78
CA ILE A 40 6.22 20.27 -27.59
C ILE A 40 5.97 21.32 -26.50
N GLN A 41 6.95 22.18 -26.21
CA GLN A 41 6.78 23.22 -25.20
C GLN A 41 5.65 24.20 -25.55
N LYS A 42 5.52 24.61 -26.82
CA LYS A 42 4.42 25.47 -27.28
C LYS A 42 3.06 24.77 -27.14
N VAL A 43 2.99 23.48 -27.47
CA VAL A 43 1.77 22.67 -27.33
C VAL A 43 1.37 22.55 -25.86
N LEU A 44 2.32 22.21 -24.98
CA LEU A 44 2.06 22.11 -23.54
C LEU A 44 1.55 23.43 -22.96
N THR A 45 2.23 24.55 -23.25
CA THR A 45 1.78 25.88 -22.82
C THR A 45 0.37 26.15 -23.30
N ARG A 46 0.06 25.88 -24.58
CA ARG A 46 -1.27 26.13 -25.12
C ARG A 46 -2.35 25.23 -24.50
N LEU A 47 -2.04 23.96 -24.21
CA LEU A 47 -2.97 23.06 -23.52
C LEU A 47 -3.22 23.50 -22.08
N THR A 48 -2.21 23.99 -21.38
CA THR A 48 -2.35 24.59 -20.04
C THR A 48 -3.17 25.88 -20.08
N ASP A 49 -2.89 26.80 -21.01
CA ASP A 49 -3.65 28.05 -21.17
C ASP A 49 -5.14 27.81 -21.46
N LEU A 50 -5.45 26.71 -22.16
CA LEU A 50 -6.81 26.28 -22.48
C LEU A 50 -7.46 25.47 -21.33
N GLY A 51 -6.73 25.19 -20.25
CA GLY A 51 -7.23 24.44 -19.09
C GLY A 51 -7.31 22.92 -19.28
N PHE A 52 -6.68 22.36 -20.32
CA PHE A 52 -6.64 20.90 -20.54
C PHE A 52 -5.54 20.21 -19.73
N LEU A 53 -4.53 20.96 -19.28
CA LEU A 53 -3.44 20.47 -18.44
C LEU A 53 -3.27 21.34 -17.21
N ASP A 54 -3.40 20.70 -16.05
CA ASP A 54 -3.11 21.28 -14.75
C ASP A 54 -2.51 20.19 -13.86
N ASP A 55 -1.19 20.25 -13.66
CA ASP A 55 -0.48 19.28 -12.83
C ASP A 55 -0.84 19.41 -11.34
N ALA A 56 -1.25 20.61 -10.89
CA ALA A 56 -1.66 20.83 -9.51
C ALA A 56 -3.05 20.22 -9.25
N ASP A 57 -4.03 20.51 -10.11
CA ASP A 57 -5.35 19.86 -10.04
C ASP A 57 -5.23 18.33 -10.17
N TYR A 58 -4.37 17.86 -11.08
CA TYR A 58 -4.10 16.43 -11.21
C TYR A 58 -3.58 15.83 -9.89
N ALA A 59 -2.58 16.46 -9.26
CA ALA A 59 -2.02 16.01 -8.00
C ALA A 59 -3.08 15.97 -6.89
N HIS A 60 -3.82 17.07 -6.75
CA HIS A 60 -4.85 17.25 -5.75
C HIS A 60 -5.90 16.14 -5.84
N ARG A 61 -6.47 15.93 -7.03
CA ARG A 61 -7.49 14.90 -7.27
C ARG A 61 -6.95 13.50 -7.04
N TYR A 62 -5.72 13.23 -7.48
CA TYR A 62 -5.08 11.93 -7.28
C TYR A 62 -4.87 11.62 -5.79
N ILE A 63 -4.42 12.61 -5.02
CA ILE A 63 -4.24 12.50 -3.56
C ILE A 63 -5.59 12.27 -2.88
N GLU A 64 -6.60 13.09 -3.18
CA GLU A 64 -7.94 12.95 -2.60
C GLU A 64 -8.56 11.57 -2.86
N GLU A 65 -8.45 11.06 -4.09
CA GLU A 65 -9.01 9.77 -4.47
C GLU A 65 -8.39 8.64 -3.63
N HIS A 66 -7.06 8.60 -3.52
CA HIS A 66 -6.35 7.56 -2.77
C HIS A 66 -6.54 7.70 -1.26
N LEU A 67 -6.70 8.93 -0.76
CA LEU A 67 -7.02 9.22 0.63
C LEU A 67 -8.42 8.67 0.99
N LYS A 68 -9.42 8.91 0.14
CA LYS A 68 -10.79 8.38 0.29
C LYS A 68 -10.77 6.85 0.32
N MET A 69 -10.03 6.21 -0.57
CA MET A 69 -9.93 4.75 -0.62
C MET A 69 -9.08 4.13 0.51
N GLY A 70 -8.23 4.90 1.19
CA GLY A 70 -7.32 4.38 2.22
C GLY A 70 -6.24 3.45 1.64
N GLU A 71 -5.87 3.65 0.38
CA GLU A 71 -4.97 2.73 -0.32
C GLU A 71 -3.50 3.07 -0.14
N LEU A 72 -3.16 4.36 -0.11
CA LEU A 72 -1.79 4.85 -0.11
C LEU A 72 -1.62 5.96 0.93
N GLY A 73 -0.50 5.94 1.62
CA GLY A 73 -0.03 7.01 2.49
C GLY A 73 0.82 8.05 1.75
N PRO A 74 1.22 9.12 2.44
CA PRO A 74 1.86 10.30 1.83
C PRO A 74 3.11 9.96 1.02
N ARG A 75 4.00 9.10 1.55
CA ARG A 75 5.28 8.78 0.89
C ARG A 75 5.08 8.04 -0.42
N THR A 76 4.16 7.10 -0.46
CA THR A 76 3.89 6.32 -1.68
C THR A 76 3.18 7.17 -2.72
N LEU A 77 2.26 8.05 -2.30
CA LEU A 77 1.62 9.02 -3.18
C LEU A 77 2.65 9.96 -3.81
N GLN A 78 3.54 10.52 -2.99
CA GLN A 78 4.64 11.36 -3.47
C GLN A 78 5.47 10.63 -4.53
N HIS A 79 5.90 9.40 -4.23
CA HIS A 79 6.73 8.63 -5.16
C HIS A 79 6.02 8.32 -6.48
N LYS A 80 4.73 7.92 -6.43
CA LYS A 80 3.94 7.65 -7.64
C LYS A 80 3.75 8.90 -8.49
N LEU A 81 3.48 10.05 -7.86
CA LEU A 81 3.29 11.30 -8.59
C LEU A 81 4.61 11.84 -9.15
N GLN A 82 5.74 11.64 -8.46
CA GLN A 82 7.07 11.94 -9.00
C GLN A 82 7.39 11.08 -10.22
N GLN A 83 7.06 9.79 -10.21
CA GLN A 83 7.21 8.92 -11.39
C GLN A 83 6.36 9.39 -12.57
N LYS A 84 5.22 10.02 -12.30
CA LYS A 84 4.38 10.70 -13.30
C LYS A 84 4.92 12.07 -13.72
N GLY A 85 6.04 12.52 -13.16
CA GLY A 85 6.73 13.75 -13.58
C GLY A 85 6.35 15.01 -12.84
N LEU A 86 5.54 14.92 -11.79
CA LEU A 86 5.19 16.09 -11.00
C LEU A 86 6.38 16.58 -10.20
N LYS A 87 6.52 17.91 -10.14
CA LYS A 87 7.64 18.56 -9.47
C LYS A 87 7.60 18.33 -7.96
N PRO A 88 8.75 18.08 -7.31
CA PRO A 88 8.81 17.85 -5.86
C PRO A 88 8.16 18.96 -5.03
N ASP A 89 8.36 20.23 -5.39
CA ASP A 89 7.84 21.38 -4.64
C ASP A 89 6.30 21.45 -4.68
N LEU A 90 5.70 21.15 -5.85
CA LEU A 90 4.25 21.08 -6.01
C LEU A 90 3.68 19.97 -5.11
N LEU A 91 4.29 18.78 -5.14
CA LEU A 91 3.84 17.65 -4.33
C LEU A 91 4.01 17.88 -2.83
N ALA A 92 5.09 18.56 -2.43
CA ALA A 92 5.31 18.91 -1.02
C ALA A 92 4.18 19.81 -0.51
N ASN A 93 3.76 20.82 -1.29
CA ASN A 93 2.67 21.71 -0.93
C ASN A 93 1.32 20.97 -0.87
N GLU A 94 1.00 20.17 -1.90
CA GLU A 94 -0.27 19.42 -1.97
C GLU A 94 -0.40 18.42 -0.82
N LEU A 95 0.67 17.68 -0.51
CA LEU A 95 0.64 16.71 0.60
C LEU A 95 0.59 17.39 1.97
N ALA A 96 1.25 18.54 2.14
CA ALA A 96 1.23 19.32 3.37
C ALA A 96 -0.12 20.00 3.63
N ALA A 97 -0.90 20.28 2.58
CA ALA A 97 -2.24 20.82 2.70
C ALA A 97 -3.26 19.81 3.27
N ILE A 98 -2.97 18.50 3.20
CA ILE A 98 -3.84 17.48 3.75
C ILE A 98 -3.68 17.41 5.27
N PRO A 99 -4.78 17.50 6.04
CA PRO A 99 -4.73 17.36 7.50
C PRO A 99 -4.15 16.02 7.94
N THR A 100 -3.33 16.03 8.99
CA THR A 100 -2.80 14.81 9.62
C THR A 100 -3.89 13.85 10.09
N THR A 101 -5.04 14.37 10.52
CA THR A 101 -6.20 13.56 10.90
C THR A 101 -6.75 12.75 9.72
N ALA A 102 -6.74 13.30 8.51
CA ALA A 102 -7.23 12.58 7.33
C ALA A 102 -6.30 11.40 6.98
N TRP A 103 -4.98 11.57 7.14
CA TRP A 103 -4.02 10.49 6.98
C TRP A 103 -4.18 9.41 8.04
N LEU A 104 -4.45 9.79 9.28
CA LEU A 104 -4.76 8.87 10.37
C LEU A 104 -6.02 8.06 10.04
N ASP A 105 -7.11 8.71 9.63
CA ASP A 105 -8.36 8.03 9.28
C ASP A 105 -8.16 7.02 8.13
N ALA A 106 -7.36 7.39 7.12
CA ALA A 106 -6.99 6.49 6.04
C ALA A 106 -6.17 5.29 6.52
N ALA A 107 -5.21 5.50 7.41
CA ALA A 107 -4.43 4.43 8.03
C ALA A 107 -5.29 3.50 8.89
N VAL A 108 -6.24 4.03 9.66
CA VAL A 108 -7.20 3.24 10.47
C VAL A 108 -8.06 2.35 9.57
N ARG A 109 -8.65 2.91 8.51
CA ARG A 109 -9.44 2.12 7.53
C ARG A 109 -8.61 1.01 6.89
N ALA A 110 -7.40 1.34 6.44
CA ALA A 110 -6.48 0.37 5.86
C ALA A 110 -6.11 -0.74 6.86
N GLY A 111 -5.89 -0.37 8.12
CA GLY A 111 -5.53 -1.28 9.18
C GLY A 111 -6.64 -2.24 9.56
N GLN A 112 -7.87 -1.76 9.70
CA GLN A 112 -9.04 -2.61 9.95
C GLN A 112 -9.26 -3.63 8.82
N LYS A 113 -9.11 -3.21 7.55
CA LYS A 113 -9.19 -4.12 6.41
C LYS A 113 -8.09 -5.18 6.45
N ASN A 114 -6.87 -4.81 6.84
CA ASN A 114 -5.73 -5.73 6.97
C ASN A 114 -5.97 -6.76 8.08
N LEU A 115 -6.40 -6.33 9.26
CA LEU A 115 -6.72 -7.22 10.38
C LEU A 115 -7.81 -8.23 10.01
N ARG A 116 -8.91 -7.78 9.40
CA ARG A 116 -9.97 -8.67 8.91
C ARG A 116 -9.45 -9.74 7.94
N HIS A 117 -8.54 -9.37 7.04
CA HIS A 117 -7.93 -10.32 6.11
C HIS A 117 -6.99 -11.33 6.80
N HIS A 118 -6.44 -10.97 7.96
CA HIS A 118 -5.46 -11.75 8.69
C HIS A 118 -5.98 -12.37 10.01
N GLN A 119 -7.29 -12.33 10.26
CA GLN A 119 -7.93 -12.90 11.46
C GLN A 119 -7.61 -14.39 11.72
N HIS A 120 -7.18 -15.13 10.69
CA HIS A 120 -6.79 -16.55 10.77
C HIS A 120 -5.33 -16.77 11.21
N ARG A 121 -4.67 -15.75 11.75
CA ARG A 121 -3.26 -15.78 12.16
C ARG A 121 -3.15 -15.50 13.66
N ALA A 122 -2.05 -15.91 14.28
CA ALA A 122 -1.77 -15.56 15.67
C ALA A 122 -1.76 -14.05 15.86
N TYR A 123 -2.19 -13.56 17.02
CA TYR A 123 -2.38 -12.15 17.29
C TYR A 123 -1.09 -11.34 17.04
N LYS A 124 0.06 -11.86 17.48
CA LYS A 124 1.37 -11.23 17.22
C LYS A 124 1.70 -11.12 15.72
N ASP A 125 1.38 -12.12 14.90
CA ASP A 125 1.59 -12.07 13.43
C ASP A 125 0.61 -11.10 12.76
N GLN A 126 -0.62 -10.97 13.27
CA GLN A 126 -1.58 -9.96 12.80
C GLN A 126 -1.03 -8.54 12.97
N LEU A 127 -0.57 -8.20 14.19
CA LEU A 127 0.00 -6.88 14.48
C LEU A 127 1.26 -6.57 13.67
N GLN A 128 2.15 -7.56 13.51
CA GLN A 128 3.36 -7.39 12.71
C GLN A 128 3.01 -7.12 11.24
N ARG A 129 2.06 -7.85 10.68
CA ARG A 129 1.60 -7.66 9.30
C ARG A 129 0.88 -6.34 9.10
N LEU A 130 0.08 -5.91 10.08
CA LEU A 130 -0.56 -4.61 10.08
C LEU A 130 0.49 -3.49 9.97
N ARG A 131 1.51 -3.49 10.83
CA ARG A 131 2.61 -2.50 10.79
C ARG A 131 3.32 -2.50 9.43
N VAL A 132 3.71 -3.67 8.95
CA VAL A 132 4.40 -3.81 7.66
C VAL A 132 3.52 -3.32 6.50
N ALA A 133 2.23 -3.65 6.51
CA ALA A 133 1.29 -3.24 5.46
C ALA A 133 1.10 -1.71 5.43
N LEU A 134 0.97 -1.06 6.59
CA LEU A 134 0.85 0.39 6.65
C LEU A 134 2.16 1.10 6.25
N MET A 135 3.31 0.55 6.64
CA MET A 135 4.62 1.05 6.19
C MET A 135 4.77 0.94 4.67
N GLN A 136 4.40 -0.21 4.07
CA GLN A 136 4.43 -0.42 2.62
C GLN A 136 3.44 0.49 1.88
N LYS A 137 2.33 0.85 2.52
CA LYS A 137 1.42 1.86 2.01
C LYS A 137 2.01 3.27 2.07
N GLY A 138 3.06 3.51 2.85
CA GLY A 138 3.80 4.78 2.88
C GLY A 138 3.37 5.73 4.00
N PHE A 139 2.66 5.22 5.01
CA PHE A 139 2.43 5.96 6.24
C PHE A 139 3.73 6.06 7.05
N ASP A 140 3.93 7.17 7.76
CA ASP A 140 5.05 7.31 8.68
C ASP A 140 4.77 6.58 10.01
N ASP A 141 5.83 6.39 10.79
CA ASP A 141 5.76 5.59 12.02
C ASP A 141 4.82 6.20 13.08
N THR A 142 4.74 7.53 13.18
CA THR A 142 3.88 8.18 14.17
C THR A 142 2.40 7.97 13.83
N THR A 143 2.05 8.12 12.55
CA THR A 143 0.71 7.79 12.03
C THR A 143 0.38 6.32 12.22
N ILE A 144 1.33 5.40 11.97
CA ILE A 144 1.13 3.96 12.14
C ILE A 144 0.86 3.61 13.61
N GLN A 145 1.69 4.11 14.54
CA GLN A 145 1.50 3.86 15.96
C GLN A 145 0.16 4.39 16.45
N THR A 146 -0.20 5.60 16.02
CA THR A 146 -1.47 6.24 16.39
C THR A 146 -2.65 5.46 15.82
N ALA A 147 -2.59 5.05 14.55
CA ALA A 147 -3.64 4.24 13.92
C ALA A 147 -3.84 2.90 14.64
N ILE A 148 -2.76 2.21 15.03
CA ILE A 148 -2.85 0.96 15.78
C ILE A 148 -3.47 1.19 17.16
N ALA A 149 -3.09 2.26 17.87
CA ALA A 149 -3.68 2.63 19.14
C ALA A 149 -5.18 3.01 19.00
N THR A 150 -5.56 3.66 17.89
CA THR A 150 -6.97 4.00 17.60
C THR A 150 -7.80 2.78 17.24
N ILE A 151 -7.25 1.83 16.48
CA ILE A 151 -7.92 0.57 16.16
C ILE A 151 -8.10 -0.28 17.43
N ASP A 152 -7.13 -0.21 18.34
CA ASP A 152 -7.09 -0.95 19.60
C ASP A 152 -7.43 -2.44 19.42
N PRO A 153 -6.68 -3.17 18.56
CA PRO A 153 -6.93 -4.58 18.35
C PRO A 153 -6.73 -5.33 19.66
N GLN A 154 -7.68 -6.18 20.04
CA GLN A 154 -7.60 -6.98 21.25
C GLN A 154 -7.31 -8.45 20.91
N PRO A 155 -6.49 -9.15 21.72
CA PRO A 155 -6.34 -10.58 21.58
C PRO A 155 -7.65 -11.28 21.96
N ASP A 156 -7.93 -12.38 21.28
CA ASP A 156 -9.00 -13.32 21.62
C ASP A 156 -8.32 -14.65 22.02
N PRO A 157 -8.16 -14.91 23.33
CA PRO A 157 -7.43 -16.09 23.80
C PRO A 157 -8.07 -17.41 23.35
N GLU A 158 -9.40 -17.45 23.24
CA GLU A 158 -10.13 -18.65 22.82
C GLU A 158 -9.88 -18.92 21.34
N ALA A 159 -10.08 -17.91 20.49
CA ALA A 159 -9.79 -18.02 19.06
C ALA A 159 -8.29 -18.30 18.78
N GLU A 160 -7.39 -17.73 19.57
CA GLU A 160 -5.94 -17.98 19.43
C GLU A 160 -5.57 -19.42 19.80
N SER A 161 -6.18 -19.97 20.87
CA SER A 161 -6.03 -21.39 21.25
C SER A 161 -6.55 -22.33 20.15
N ASP A 162 -7.71 -22.03 19.57
CA ASP A 162 -8.30 -22.84 18.50
C ASP A 162 -7.45 -22.82 17.22
N LEU A 163 -6.97 -21.64 16.83
CA LEU A 163 -6.05 -21.47 15.70
C LEU A 163 -4.73 -22.22 15.93
N LEU A 164 -4.19 -22.18 17.16
CA LEU A 164 -2.98 -22.89 17.53
C LEU A 164 -3.18 -24.40 17.39
N LYS A 165 -4.25 -24.97 17.96
CA LYS A 165 -4.56 -26.40 17.86
C LYS A 165 -4.69 -26.85 16.41
N LEU A 166 -5.44 -26.11 15.60
CA LEU A 166 -5.62 -26.40 14.17
C LEU A 166 -4.28 -26.40 13.42
N GLU A 167 -3.47 -25.36 13.62
CA GLU A 167 -2.20 -25.24 12.92
C GLU A 167 -1.15 -26.24 13.45
N ALA A 168 -1.16 -26.55 14.75
CA ALA A 168 -0.31 -27.57 15.35
C ALA A 168 -0.63 -28.95 14.77
N ALA A 169 -1.89 -29.36 14.73
CA ALA A 169 -2.30 -30.63 14.13
C ALA A 169 -1.91 -30.72 12.64
N LYS A 170 -2.11 -29.63 11.89
CA LYS A 170 -1.69 -29.53 10.49
C LYS A 170 -0.18 -29.71 10.34
N GLN A 171 0.62 -28.95 11.10
CA GLN A 171 2.08 -29.03 11.04
C GLN A 171 2.60 -30.38 11.52
N TRP A 172 1.95 -30.98 12.53
CA TRP A 172 2.23 -32.32 13.02
C TRP A 172 2.10 -33.31 11.87
N ARG A 173 0.94 -33.36 11.19
CA ARG A 173 0.69 -34.24 10.04
C ARG A 173 1.70 -34.04 8.91
N LEU A 174 1.99 -32.80 8.53
CA LEU A 174 2.96 -32.47 7.47
C LEU A 174 4.40 -32.94 7.78
N LYS A 175 4.72 -33.17 9.05
CA LYS A 175 6.05 -33.54 9.54
C LYS A 175 6.12 -34.99 10.03
N ALA A 176 5.18 -35.85 9.62
CA ALA A 176 5.12 -37.26 10.03
C ALA A 176 6.37 -38.09 9.66
N LYS A 177 7.19 -37.63 8.71
CA LYS A 177 8.45 -38.30 8.31
C LYS A 177 9.58 -38.22 9.35
N TYR A 178 9.46 -37.35 10.36
CA TYR A 178 10.48 -37.18 11.39
C TYR A 178 10.10 -37.98 12.64
N GLY A 179 11.10 -38.45 13.38
CA GLY A 179 10.87 -39.06 14.70
C GLY A 179 10.38 -38.03 15.72
N ASP A 180 9.72 -38.49 16.79
CA ASP A 180 8.89 -37.66 17.67
C ASP A 180 9.60 -36.42 18.22
N ARG A 181 10.82 -36.58 18.75
CA ARG A 181 11.61 -35.44 19.27
C ARG A 181 11.94 -34.41 18.20
N GLU A 182 12.37 -34.87 17.03
CA GLU A 182 12.71 -33.97 15.92
C GLU A 182 11.46 -33.30 15.33
N ARG A 183 10.37 -34.08 15.21
CA ARG A 183 9.06 -33.61 14.74
C ARG A 183 8.54 -32.49 15.64
N LYS A 184 8.51 -32.71 16.96
CA LYS A 184 8.09 -31.72 17.97
C LYS A 184 8.89 -30.43 17.85
N GLN A 185 10.22 -30.52 17.80
CA GLN A 185 11.08 -29.35 17.65
C GLN A 185 10.78 -28.56 16.37
N LYS A 186 10.61 -29.23 15.23
CA LYS A 186 10.31 -28.55 13.95
C LYS A 186 8.91 -27.94 13.92
N VAL A 187 7.91 -28.57 14.54
CA VAL A 187 6.57 -27.98 14.67
C VAL A 187 6.65 -26.75 15.57
N LYS A 188 7.28 -26.86 16.75
CA LYS A 188 7.48 -25.75 17.69
C LYS A 188 8.11 -24.53 17.02
N THR A 189 9.23 -24.71 16.31
CA THR A 189 9.90 -23.61 15.57
C THR A 189 8.98 -22.99 14.51
N THR A 190 8.13 -23.79 13.85
CA THR A 190 7.20 -23.27 12.84
C THR A 190 6.10 -22.43 13.47
N LEU A 191 5.48 -22.89 14.56
CA LEU A 191 4.41 -22.20 15.27
C LEU A 191 4.92 -20.91 15.95
N PHE A 192 6.11 -20.97 16.56
CA PHE A 192 6.76 -19.79 17.13
C PHE A 192 7.00 -18.69 16.08
N ARG A 193 7.52 -19.06 14.90
CA ARG A 193 7.69 -18.11 13.77
C ARG A 193 6.34 -17.56 13.26
N LYS A 194 5.25 -18.30 13.45
CA LYS A 194 3.89 -17.84 13.14
C LYS A 194 3.28 -16.94 14.22
N GLY A 195 4.02 -16.66 15.30
CA GLY A 195 3.64 -15.69 16.32
C GLY A 195 2.87 -16.28 17.52
N PHE A 196 2.69 -17.60 17.58
CA PHE A 196 2.06 -18.24 18.74
C PHE A 196 2.99 -18.22 19.96
N ASP A 197 2.39 -18.22 21.16
CA ASP A 197 3.13 -18.23 22.41
C ASP A 197 3.84 -19.56 22.67
N VAL A 198 5.04 -19.51 23.25
CA VAL A 198 5.89 -20.70 23.42
C VAL A 198 5.29 -21.68 24.42
N GLU A 199 4.70 -21.20 25.51
CA GLU A 199 4.13 -22.05 26.55
C GLU A 199 2.89 -22.78 26.02
N ALA A 200 2.00 -22.05 25.36
CA ALA A 200 0.82 -22.64 24.71
C ALA A 200 1.19 -23.64 23.61
N ILE A 201 2.25 -23.36 22.84
CA ILE A 201 2.78 -24.32 21.85
C ILE A 201 3.23 -25.61 22.54
N ASP A 202 3.96 -25.52 23.65
CA ASP A 202 4.48 -26.69 24.36
C ASP A 202 3.36 -27.57 24.92
N GLU A 203 2.30 -26.97 25.49
CA GLU A 203 1.11 -27.68 25.94
C GLU A 203 0.46 -28.48 24.80
N VAL A 204 0.10 -27.82 23.70
CA VAL A 204 -0.58 -28.46 22.56
C VAL A 204 0.28 -29.57 21.93
N LEU A 205 1.61 -29.41 21.91
CA LEU A 205 2.50 -30.43 21.37
C LEU A 205 2.76 -31.60 22.31
N ASN A 206 2.54 -31.45 23.63
CA ASN A 206 2.54 -32.57 24.56
C ASN A 206 1.31 -33.45 24.29
N ASP A 207 0.12 -32.85 24.25
CA ASP A 207 -1.15 -33.56 24.00
C ASP A 207 -1.13 -34.35 22.69
N LEU A 208 -0.57 -33.76 21.62
CA LEU A 208 -0.45 -34.39 20.30
C LEU A 208 0.60 -35.52 20.22
N ALA A 209 1.56 -35.57 21.15
CA ALA A 209 2.56 -36.63 21.20
C ALA A 209 2.10 -37.81 22.06
N GLU A 210 1.15 -37.58 22.97
CA GLU A 210 0.51 -38.58 23.82
C GLU A 210 -0.72 -39.23 23.16
N SER A 211 -1.26 -38.63 22.09
CA SER A 211 -2.38 -39.12 21.27
C SER A 211 -1.95 -39.99 20.10
#